data_AF-A0A1F9Z009-F1
#
_entry.id   AF-A0A1F9Z009-F1
#
_cell.length_a   1.000
_cell.length_b   1.000
_cell.length_c   1.000
_cell.angle_alpha   90.00
_cell.angle_beta   90.00
_cell.angle_gamma   90.00
#
_symmetry.space_group_name_H-M   'P 1'
#
loop_
_entity.id
_entity.type
_entity.pdbx_description
1 polymer ?
#
loop_
_entity_poly.entity_id
_entity_poly.type
_entity_poly.pdbx_seq_one_letter_code
_entity_poly.pdbx_strand_id
1 'polypeptide(L)'
;QRKNEKSRLKKFRALNLTGPEIARVLRAKRRAGFSHVTFTGGEPSLHDTLPAALGMAKAFGYKTCVTTNGSGFASGAFARRIAPFLDEAILSCHGASAKTHDLLTGKKGSFAAFLAALANLSGAGGKRLYLMVNTVVTKKNVLQLPRILRLISGFGAVKHYLVSYPAPEGGACAGYGDLAVDLNEFRGQVRGLSVLALSSGITLRFFGVPACALGEQASASNDFYYSPRLTVERAALPRGRYGLKETASYRPTRRRVYLKACSPCRLRGSCGGIFRKYLRVFPGRTGVFRAAGVSLAL
;
A
#
# COMPACT_ATOMS: atom_id res chain seq x y z
N GLN A 1 26.08 -4.26 -10.44
CA GLN A 1 24.87 -4.04 -9.60
C GLN A 1 24.77 -4.98 -8.38
N ARG A 2 24.95 -6.31 -8.49
CA ARG A 2 24.85 -7.27 -7.35
C ARG A 2 25.84 -7.05 -6.18
N LYS A 3 27.08 -6.61 -6.42
CA LYS A 3 28.06 -6.28 -5.36
C LYS A 3 27.62 -5.08 -4.49
N ASN A 4 26.94 -4.10 -5.09
CA ASN A 4 26.36 -2.95 -4.37
C ASN A 4 25.14 -3.34 -3.53
N GLU A 5 24.34 -4.30 -3.99
CA GLU A 5 23.14 -4.74 -3.28
C GLU A 5 23.46 -5.54 -2.01
N LYS A 6 24.45 -6.46 -2.04
CA LYS A 6 24.90 -7.18 -0.84
C LYS A 6 25.48 -6.23 0.23
N SER A 7 26.29 -5.26 -0.18
CA SER A 7 26.84 -4.23 0.73
C SER A 7 25.72 -3.36 1.31
N ARG A 8 24.77 -2.92 0.48
CA ARG A 8 23.60 -2.17 0.89
C ARG A 8 22.73 -2.96 1.88
N LEU A 9 22.44 -4.23 1.60
CA LEU A 9 21.67 -5.12 2.48
C LEU A 9 22.40 -5.37 3.82
N LYS A 10 23.73 -5.50 3.83
CA LYS A 10 24.53 -5.65 5.05
C LYS A 10 24.44 -4.39 5.94
N LYS A 11 24.54 -3.20 5.33
CA LYS A 11 24.33 -1.92 6.03
C LYS A 11 22.91 -1.79 6.60
N PHE A 12 21.88 -2.22 5.86
CA PHE A 12 20.50 -2.21 6.34
C PHE A 12 20.25 -3.23 7.46
N ARG A 13 20.85 -4.42 7.39
CA ARG A 13 20.74 -5.44 8.47
C ARG A 13 21.28 -4.95 9.81
N ALA A 14 22.40 -4.23 9.81
CA ALA A 14 22.93 -3.61 11.03
C ALA A 14 22.00 -2.55 11.64
N LEU A 15 21.00 -2.08 10.88
CA LEU A 15 20.01 -1.09 11.28
C LEU A 15 18.62 -1.70 11.51
N ASN A 16 18.48 -3.03 11.47
CA ASN A 16 17.21 -3.69 11.75
C ASN A 16 16.78 -3.46 13.21
N LEU A 17 15.47 -3.50 13.47
CA LEU A 17 14.98 -3.48 14.84
C LEU A 17 15.23 -4.82 15.49
N THR A 18 15.78 -4.79 16.70
CA THR A 18 15.94 -6.00 17.50
C THR A 18 14.57 -6.43 18.05
N GLY A 19 14.44 -7.72 18.39
CA GLY A 19 13.24 -8.24 19.07
C GLY A 19 12.84 -7.43 20.31
N PRO A 20 13.78 -7.12 21.23
CA PRO A 20 13.49 -6.27 22.40
C PRO A 20 13.00 -4.87 22.07
N GLU A 21 13.56 -4.21 21.03
CA GLU A 21 13.07 -2.90 20.60
C GLU A 21 11.64 -2.98 20.05
N ILE A 22 11.35 -3.98 19.23
CA ILE A 22 10.00 -4.22 18.72
C ILE A 22 9.03 -4.46 19.88
N ALA A 23 9.38 -5.33 20.82
CA ALA A 23 8.56 -5.62 21.99
C ALA A 23 8.27 -4.36 22.84
N ARG A 24 9.29 -3.51 23.03
CA ARG A 24 9.16 -2.24 23.75
C ARG A 24 8.20 -1.30 23.03
N VAL A 25 8.33 -1.14 21.72
CA VAL A 25 7.45 -0.30 20.91
C VAL A 25 6.01 -0.82 20.96
N LEU A 26 5.79 -2.10 20.70
CA LEU A 26 4.46 -2.70 20.71
C LEU A 26 3.79 -2.53 22.08
N ARG A 27 4.50 -2.81 23.17
CA ARG A 27 3.96 -2.65 24.53
C ARG A 27 3.60 -1.19 24.83
N ALA A 28 4.50 -0.26 24.50
CA ALA A 28 4.29 1.16 24.74
C ALA A 28 3.10 1.70 23.93
N LYS A 29 3.00 1.36 22.64
CA LYS A 29 1.90 1.80 21.79
C LYS A 29 0.58 1.15 22.16
N ARG A 30 0.58 -0.10 22.64
CA ARG A 30 -0.65 -0.75 23.11
C ARG A 30 -1.23 -0.02 24.31
N ARG A 31 -0.37 0.35 25.28
CA ARG A 31 -0.72 1.16 26.45
C ARG A 31 -1.23 2.55 26.06
N ALA A 32 -0.72 3.11 24.96
CA ALA A 32 -1.20 4.36 24.39
C ALA A 32 -2.50 4.23 23.56
N GLY A 33 -3.18 3.08 23.59
CA GLY A 33 -4.48 2.88 22.95
C GLY A 33 -4.45 2.39 21.50
N PHE A 34 -3.27 2.16 20.91
CA PHE A 34 -3.18 1.58 19.57
C PHE A 34 -3.66 0.12 19.58
N SER A 35 -4.60 -0.22 18.71
CA SER A 35 -5.20 -1.56 18.61
C SER A 35 -4.84 -2.32 17.33
N HIS A 36 -4.20 -1.66 16.36
CA HIS A 36 -3.81 -2.23 15.07
C HIS A 36 -2.32 -2.02 14.83
N VAL A 37 -1.65 -3.04 14.27
CA VAL A 37 -0.24 -2.93 13.85
C VAL A 37 -0.04 -3.56 12.48
N THR A 38 0.63 -2.82 11.59
CA THR A 38 1.05 -3.32 10.28
C THR A 38 2.56 -3.43 10.23
N PHE A 39 3.07 -4.63 10.00
CA PHE A 39 4.48 -4.87 9.70
C PHE A 39 4.73 -4.60 8.22
N THR A 40 5.56 -3.60 7.93
CA THR A 40 5.87 -3.14 6.57
C THR A 40 7.38 -2.82 6.47
N GLY A 41 7.78 -1.88 5.62
CA GLY A 41 9.17 -1.54 5.31
C GLY A 41 9.64 -2.26 4.05
N GLY A 42 10.95 -2.51 3.91
CA GLY A 42 11.53 -3.15 2.72
C GLY A 42 10.80 -4.43 2.30
N GLU A 43 11.11 -5.56 2.93
CA GLU A 43 10.28 -6.78 2.86
C GLU A 43 10.26 -7.40 4.24
N PRO A 44 9.13 -7.34 4.99
CA PRO A 44 9.07 -7.84 6.36
C PRO A 44 9.42 -9.32 6.47
N SER A 45 9.12 -10.14 5.45
CA SER A 45 9.44 -11.58 5.48
C SER A 45 10.95 -11.89 5.49
N LEU A 46 11.81 -10.90 5.22
CA LEU A 46 13.26 -11.03 5.32
C LEU A 46 13.80 -10.70 6.71
N HIS A 47 12.93 -10.31 7.64
CA HIS A 47 13.30 -9.99 9.01
C HIS A 47 13.14 -11.21 9.91
N ASP A 48 14.25 -11.73 10.45
CA ASP A 48 14.29 -13.00 11.18
C ASP A 48 13.35 -13.03 12.40
N THR A 49 13.13 -11.87 13.03
CA THR A 49 12.24 -11.76 14.20
C THR A 49 10.77 -11.55 13.86
N LEU A 50 10.37 -11.50 12.58
CA LEU A 50 8.97 -11.28 12.19
C LEU A 50 7.99 -12.27 12.84
N PRO A 51 8.25 -13.60 12.87
CA PRO A 51 7.33 -14.54 13.51
C PRO A 51 7.10 -14.22 14.99
N ALA A 52 8.18 -13.94 15.73
CA ALA A 52 8.11 -13.59 17.15
C ALA A 52 7.41 -12.24 17.37
N ALA A 53 7.66 -11.25 16.51
CA ALA A 53 7.03 -9.94 16.57
C ALA A 53 5.51 -10.01 16.36
N LEU A 54 5.05 -10.81 15.39
CA LEU A 54 3.63 -11.05 15.15
C LEU A 54 2.98 -11.78 16.33
N GLY A 55 3.62 -12.82 16.87
CA GLY A 55 3.16 -13.51 18.07
C GLY A 55 3.02 -12.59 19.28
N MET A 56 4.02 -11.74 19.54
CA MET A 56 3.95 -10.73 20.61
C MET A 56 2.84 -9.71 20.37
N ALA A 57 2.66 -9.25 19.14
CA ALA A 57 1.58 -8.32 18.81
C ALA A 57 0.20 -8.93 19.10
N LYS A 58 -0.04 -10.18 18.69
CA LYS A 58 -1.28 -10.90 19.04
C LYS A 58 -1.45 -11.04 20.55
N ALA A 59 -0.38 -11.41 21.28
CA ALA A 59 -0.42 -11.54 22.74
C ALA A 59 -0.73 -10.21 23.46
N PHE A 60 -0.30 -9.08 22.90
CA PHE A 60 -0.68 -7.75 23.40
C PHE A 60 -2.07 -7.28 22.94
N GLY A 61 -2.81 -8.10 22.20
CA GLY A 61 -4.17 -7.80 21.75
C GLY A 61 -4.25 -6.87 20.55
N TYR A 62 -3.23 -6.84 19.70
CA TYR A 62 -3.31 -6.14 18.41
C TYR A 62 -4.08 -6.96 17.38
N LYS A 63 -4.81 -6.24 16.51
CA LYS A 63 -5.09 -6.71 15.15
C LYS A 63 -3.82 -6.57 14.31
N THR A 64 -3.37 -7.66 13.70
CA THR A 64 -2.08 -7.72 13.01
C THR A 64 -2.25 -7.75 11.50
N CYS A 65 -1.38 -7.00 10.83
CA CYS A 65 -1.33 -6.91 9.38
C CYS A 65 0.12 -7.00 8.90
N VAL A 66 0.32 -7.54 7.69
CA VAL A 66 1.61 -7.47 6.99
C VAL A 66 1.42 -6.91 5.59
N THR A 67 2.31 -6.01 5.16
CA THR A 67 2.41 -5.58 3.76
C THR A 67 3.67 -6.17 3.15
N THR A 68 3.53 -7.00 2.11
CA THR A 68 4.62 -7.83 1.57
C THR A 68 4.59 -7.89 0.04
N ASN A 69 5.76 -8.04 -0.58
CA ASN A 69 5.91 -8.38 -1.99
C ASN A 69 5.69 -9.88 -2.28
N GLY A 70 5.42 -10.68 -1.25
CA GLY A 70 5.09 -12.11 -1.36
C GLY A 70 6.30 -13.03 -1.40
N SER A 71 7.53 -12.54 -1.53
CA SER A 71 8.71 -13.40 -1.74
C SER A 71 8.93 -14.44 -0.63
N GLY A 72 8.77 -14.09 0.65
CA GLY A 72 8.85 -15.08 1.74
C GLY A 72 7.61 -15.99 1.81
N PHE A 73 6.43 -15.44 1.51
CA PHE A 73 5.15 -16.17 1.53
C PHE A 73 4.98 -17.14 0.35
N ALA A 74 5.83 -17.04 -0.68
CA ALA A 74 5.93 -18.06 -1.73
C ALA A 74 6.36 -19.44 -1.16
N SER A 75 7.03 -19.48 -0.01
CA SER A 75 7.23 -20.71 0.75
C SER A 75 5.97 -21.07 1.53
N GLY A 76 5.35 -22.21 1.19
CA GLY A 76 4.16 -22.69 1.90
C GLY A 76 4.42 -22.97 3.38
N ALA A 77 5.61 -23.43 3.75
CA ALA A 77 6.00 -23.63 5.14
C ALA A 77 6.04 -22.30 5.91
N PHE A 78 6.62 -21.25 5.32
CA PHE A 78 6.63 -19.92 5.92
C PHE A 78 5.21 -19.36 6.05
N ALA A 79 4.39 -19.47 4.99
CA ALA A 79 3.00 -19.00 5.03
C ALA A 79 2.18 -19.70 6.12
N ARG A 80 2.27 -21.03 6.26
CA ARG A 80 1.59 -21.79 7.33
C ARG A 80 2.06 -21.40 8.72
N ARG A 81 3.37 -21.13 8.90
CA ARG A 81 3.92 -20.68 10.18
C ARG A 81 3.41 -19.30 10.58
N ILE A 82 3.21 -18.39 9.62
CA ILE A 82 2.90 -16.99 9.89
C ILE A 82 1.40 -16.71 9.89
N ALA A 83 0.62 -17.35 9.01
CA ALA A 83 -0.80 -17.08 8.82
C ALA A 83 -1.62 -17.07 10.13
N PRO A 84 -1.41 -17.97 11.12
CA PRO A 84 -2.14 -17.94 12.39
C PRO A 84 -2.02 -16.61 13.15
N PHE A 85 -0.92 -15.88 12.96
CA PHE A 85 -0.67 -14.61 13.62
C PHE A 85 -1.10 -13.38 12.80
N LEU A 86 -1.74 -13.57 11.64
CA LEU A 86 -2.20 -12.49 10.76
C LEU A 86 -3.71 -12.40 10.79
N ASP A 87 -4.25 -11.20 11.02
CA ASP A 87 -5.66 -10.89 10.77
C ASP A 87 -5.84 -10.33 9.34
N GLU A 88 -4.84 -9.60 8.86
CA GLU A 88 -4.79 -8.99 7.53
C GLU A 88 -3.46 -9.27 6.83
N ALA A 89 -3.49 -9.32 5.50
CA ALA A 89 -2.29 -9.31 4.67
C ALA A 89 -2.53 -8.49 3.41
N ILE A 90 -1.54 -7.68 3.03
CA ILE A 90 -1.56 -6.86 1.81
C ILE A 90 -0.43 -7.34 0.91
N LEU A 91 -0.78 -8.03 -0.18
CA LEU A 91 0.16 -8.49 -1.20
C LEU A 91 0.30 -7.45 -2.32
N SER A 92 1.53 -7.08 -2.66
CA SER A 92 1.80 -6.19 -3.78
C SER A 92 1.70 -6.92 -5.13
N CYS A 93 0.88 -6.40 -6.05
CA CYS A 93 0.80 -6.87 -7.42
C CYS A 93 0.91 -5.70 -8.40
N HIS A 94 1.85 -5.76 -9.36
CA HIS A 94 2.10 -4.65 -10.27
C HIS A 94 1.83 -4.96 -11.75
N GLY A 95 1.36 -6.16 -12.08
CA GLY A 95 1.05 -6.54 -13.45
C GLY A 95 0.25 -7.83 -13.52
N ALA A 96 -0.46 -8.05 -14.63
CA ALA A 96 -1.24 -9.26 -14.88
C ALA A 96 -0.41 -10.39 -15.54
N SER A 97 0.91 -10.20 -15.65
CA SER A 97 1.84 -11.18 -16.22
C SER A 97 3.25 -10.98 -15.66
N ALA A 98 4.10 -11.99 -15.81
CA ALA A 98 5.52 -11.91 -15.46
C ALA A 98 6.22 -10.74 -16.17
N LYS A 99 5.92 -10.53 -17.46
CA LYS A 99 6.52 -9.43 -18.26
C LYS A 99 6.37 -8.07 -17.58
N THR A 100 5.16 -7.74 -17.11
CA THR A 100 4.89 -6.41 -16.52
C THR A 100 5.24 -6.36 -15.05
N HIS A 101 4.90 -7.40 -14.29
CA HIS A 101 5.14 -7.41 -12.84
C HIS A 101 6.65 -7.46 -12.55
N ASP A 102 7.42 -8.36 -13.19
CA ASP A 102 8.87 -8.48 -12.96
C ASP A 102 9.63 -7.23 -13.42
N LEU A 103 9.16 -6.59 -14.50
CA LEU A 103 9.70 -5.31 -14.97
C LEU A 103 9.53 -4.21 -13.91
N LEU A 104 8.35 -4.12 -13.28
CA LEU A 104 8.04 -3.07 -12.32
C LEU A 104 8.66 -3.31 -10.94
N THR A 105 8.84 -4.57 -10.53
CA THR A 105 9.54 -4.92 -9.29
C THR A 105 11.07 -4.93 -9.46
N GLY A 106 11.56 -4.98 -10.69
CA GLY A 106 12.99 -5.13 -11.00
C GLY A 106 13.54 -6.52 -10.66
N LYS A 107 12.68 -7.54 -10.51
CA LYS A 107 13.08 -8.89 -10.09
C LYS A 107 12.40 -9.97 -10.94
N LYS A 108 13.19 -10.68 -11.74
CA LYS A 108 12.73 -11.88 -12.47
C LYS A 108 12.17 -12.92 -11.51
N GLY A 109 11.02 -13.50 -11.85
CA GLY A 109 10.30 -14.51 -11.06
C GLY A 109 9.43 -13.94 -9.94
N SER A 110 9.34 -12.61 -9.79
CA SER A 110 8.53 -12.00 -8.74
C SER A 110 7.03 -12.22 -8.95
N PHE A 111 6.55 -12.30 -10.19
CA PHE A 111 5.16 -12.64 -10.48
C PHE A 111 4.81 -14.06 -10.04
N ALA A 112 5.70 -15.02 -10.31
CA ALA A 112 5.51 -16.41 -9.86
C ALA A 112 5.51 -16.49 -8.33
N ALA A 113 6.40 -15.76 -7.67
CA ALA A 113 6.42 -15.66 -6.21
C ALA A 113 5.13 -15.03 -5.66
N PHE A 114 4.59 -13.99 -6.32
CA PHE A 114 3.30 -13.39 -5.97
C PHE A 114 2.16 -14.41 -6.06
N LEU A 115 2.06 -15.17 -7.16
CA LEU A 115 1.01 -16.19 -7.31
C LEU A 115 1.12 -17.30 -6.25
N ALA A 116 2.34 -17.78 -5.99
CA ALA A 116 2.59 -18.77 -4.94
C ALA A 116 2.22 -18.23 -3.56
N ALA A 117 2.60 -16.98 -3.24
CA ALA A 117 2.24 -16.34 -1.99
C ALA A 117 0.72 -16.16 -1.82
N LEU A 118 0.04 -15.77 -2.91
CA LEU A 118 -1.41 -15.60 -2.93
C LEU A 118 -2.12 -16.94 -2.66
N ALA A 119 -1.71 -18.01 -3.33
CA ALA A 119 -2.24 -19.35 -3.10
C ALA A 119 -1.95 -19.85 -1.66
N ASN A 120 -0.71 -19.70 -1.19
CA ASN A 120 -0.32 -20.15 0.15
C ASN A 120 -1.04 -19.41 1.27
N LEU A 121 -1.18 -18.07 1.17
CA LEU A 121 -1.91 -17.28 2.16
C LEU A 121 -3.41 -17.56 2.11
N SER A 122 -3.98 -17.77 0.93
CA SER A 122 -5.38 -18.18 0.78
C SER A 122 -5.65 -19.53 1.45
N GLY A 123 -4.76 -20.52 1.24
CA GLY A 123 -4.88 -21.84 1.85
C GLY A 123 -4.62 -21.85 3.37
N ALA A 124 -3.54 -21.21 3.82
CA ALA A 124 -3.16 -21.22 5.24
C ALA A 124 -4.00 -20.29 6.12
N GLY A 125 -4.44 -19.15 5.58
CA GLY A 125 -5.28 -18.18 6.30
C GLY A 125 -6.78 -18.47 6.20
N GLY A 126 -7.21 -19.14 5.14
CA GLY A 126 -8.61 -19.45 4.86
C GLY A 126 -9.51 -18.21 4.89
N LYS A 127 -10.77 -18.40 5.29
CA LYS A 127 -11.75 -17.30 5.41
C LYS A 127 -11.42 -16.30 6.53
N ARG A 128 -10.60 -16.70 7.52
CA ARG A 128 -10.23 -15.85 8.67
C ARG A 128 -9.33 -14.69 8.25
N LEU A 129 -8.36 -14.95 7.37
CA LEU A 129 -7.46 -13.92 6.88
C LEU A 129 -8.22 -12.92 5.99
N TYR A 130 -8.06 -11.63 6.26
CA TYR A 130 -8.52 -10.58 5.34
C TYR A 130 -7.39 -10.26 4.35
N LEU A 131 -7.42 -10.92 3.20
CA LEU A 131 -6.39 -10.77 2.18
C LEU A 131 -6.73 -9.62 1.23
N MET A 132 -5.77 -8.72 1.07
CA MET A 132 -5.82 -7.56 0.21
C MET A 132 -4.73 -7.67 -0.84
N VAL A 133 -5.00 -7.15 -2.03
CA VAL A 133 -3.97 -6.92 -3.04
C VAL A 133 -3.82 -5.43 -3.24
N ASN A 134 -2.59 -4.93 -3.29
CA ASN A 134 -2.29 -3.54 -3.59
C ASN A 134 -1.52 -3.42 -4.90
N THR A 135 -2.00 -2.60 -5.82
CA THR A 135 -1.29 -2.21 -7.03
C THR A 135 -0.92 -0.75 -6.95
N VAL A 136 0.38 -0.45 -7.03
CA VAL A 136 0.81 0.90 -7.40
C VAL A 136 0.60 1.05 -8.91
N VAL A 137 -0.32 1.93 -9.29
CA VAL A 137 -0.63 2.20 -10.70
C VAL A 137 0.46 3.06 -11.33
N THR A 138 0.85 2.74 -12.55
CA THR A 138 1.85 3.46 -13.33
C THR A 138 1.44 3.49 -14.80
N LYS A 139 2.10 4.31 -15.62
CA LYS A 139 1.91 4.31 -17.08
C LYS A 139 2.03 2.91 -17.69
N LYS A 140 2.87 2.05 -17.11
CA LYS A 140 3.15 0.69 -17.62
C LYS A 140 2.08 -0.35 -17.29
N ASN A 141 1.20 -0.09 -16.31
CA ASN A 141 0.21 -1.08 -15.86
C ASN A 141 -1.22 -0.54 -15.71
N VAL A 142 -1.48 0.74 -15.97
CA VAL A 142 -2.83 1.32 -15.82
C VAL A 142 -3.89 0.60 -16.65
N LEU A 143 -3.56 0.21 -17.89
CA LEU A 143 -4.46 -0.57 -18.76
C LEU A 143 -4.59 -2.04 -18.34
N GLN A 144 -3.76 -2.51 -17.41
CA GLN A 144 -3.82 -3.87 -16.88
C GLN A 144 -4.68 -3.98 -15.62
N LEU A 145 -5.14 -2.90 -15.01
CA LEU A 145 -5.91 -2.94 -13.77
C LEU A 145 -7.11 -3.90 -13.84
N PRO A 146 -7.93 -3.92 -14.92
CA PRO A 146 -9.02 -4.90 -15.03
C PRO A 146 -8.52 -6.34 -15.11
N ARG A 147 -7.38 -6.60 -15.77
CA ARG A 147 -6.79 -7.93 -15.88
C ARG A 147 -6.19 -8.40 -14.54
N ILE A 148 -5.58 -7.49 -13.79
CA ILE A 148 -5.09 -7.77 -12.43
C ILE A 148 -6.28 -8.12 -11.54
N LEU A 149 -7.37 -7.36 -11.60
CA LEU A 149 -8.57 -7.62 -10.80
C LEU A 149 -9.19 -8.99 -11.12
N ARG A 150 -9.30 -9.37 -12.40
CA ARG A 150 -9.77 -10.71 -12.78
C ARG A 150 -8.84 -11.83 -12.30
N LEU A 151 -7.53 -11.60 -12.35
CA LEU A 151 -6.55 -12.58 -11.86
C LEU A 151 -6.73 -12.83 -10.36
N ILE A 152 -6.87 -11.76 -9.57
CA ILE A 152 -6.97 -11.89 -8.11
C ILE A 152 -8.36 -12.33 -7.65
N SER A 153 -9.43 -12.05 -8.40
CA SER A 153 -10.77 -12.52 -8.08
C SER A 153 -10.96 -14.03 -8.22
N GLY A 154 -10.08 -14.70 -8.98
CA GLY A 154 -10.00 -16.16 -8.99
C GLY A 154 -9.56 -16.77 -7.64
N PHE A 155 -9.06 -15.96 -6.70
CA PHE A 155 -8.65 -16.40 -5.38
C PHE A 155 -9.66 -15.94 -4.33
N GLY A 156 -10.56 -16.83 -3.90
CA GLY A 156 -11.68 -16.49 -3.02
C GLY A 156 -11.32 -15.92 -1.63
N ALA A 157 -10.03 -15.95 -1.24
CA ALA A 157 -9.58 -15.28 -0.01
C ALA A 157 -9.36 -13.77 -0.20
N VAL A 158 -9.20 -13.28 -1.44
CA VAL A 158 -8.98 -11.86 -1.73
C VAL A 158 -10.30 -11.11 -1.58
N LYS A 159 -10.36 -10.22 -0.58
CA LYS A 159 -11.57 -9.45 -0.24
C LYS A 159 -11.49 -8.01 -0.71
N HIS A 160 -10.28 -7.51 -0.96
CA HIS A 160 -10.03 -6.10 -1.20
C HIS A 160 -8.94 -5.90 -2.25
N TYR A 161 -9.22 -5.07 -3.25
CA TYR A 161 -8.23 -4.55 -4.18
C TYR A 161 -7.98 -3.06 -3.95
N LEU A 162 -6.76 -2.71 -3.58
CA LEU A 162 -6.31 -1.35 -3.39
C LEU A 162 -5.50 -0.90 -4.61
N VAL A 163 -5.93 0.17 -5.27
CA VAL A 163 -5.18 0.81 -6.35
C VAL A 163 -4.56 2.09 -5.81
N SER A 164 -3.24 2.07 -5.61
CA SER A 164 -2.47 3.18 -5.09
C SER A 164 -1.86 4.01 -6.21
N TYR A 165 -2.16 5.29 -6.26
CA TYR A 165 -1.44 6.24 -7.11
C TYR A 165 0.00 6.44 -6.57
N PRO A 166 1.01 6.62 -7.43
CA PRO A 166 2.40 6.68 -7.00
C PRO A 166 2.59 7.92 -6.13
N ALA A 167 2.99 7.71 -4.87
CA ALA A 167 3.38 8.80 -3.99
C ALA A 167 4.79 9.30 -4.39
N PRO A 168 5.04 10.62 -4.45
CA PRO A 168 6.34 11.19 -4.83
C PRO A 168 7.36 11.08 -3.70
N GLU A 169 7.76 9.85 -3.38
CA GLU A 169 8.64 9.50 -2.26
C GLU A 169 9.70 8.47 -2.68
N GLY A 170 10.84 8.46 -1.98
CA GLY A 170 11.94 7.53 -2.28
C GLY A 170 12.29 7.51 -3.77
N GLY A 171 12.45 6.31 -4.33
CA GLY A 171 12.75 6.11 -5.76
C GLY A 171 11.64 6.62 -6.69
N ALA A 172 10.37 6.56 -6.27
CA ALA A 172 9.25 7.08 -7.06
C ALA A 172 9.29 8.62 -7.18
N CYS A 173 9.92 9.32 -6.23
CA CYS A 173 10.16 10.74 -6.39
C CYS A 173 11.11 11.01 -7.56
N ALA A 174 12.25 10.30 -7.66
CA ALA A 174 13.22 10.54 -8.72
C ALA A 174 12.63 10.22 -10.12
N GLY A 175 11.96 9.08 -10.27
CA GLY A 175 11.34 8.64 -11.52
C GLY A 175 9.87 9.02 -11.71
N TYR A 176 9.37 10.07 -11.05
CA TYR A 176 7.93 10.33 -11.01
C TYR A 176 7.31 10.55 -12.40
N GLY A 177 8.04 11.21 -13.31
CA GLY A 177 7.56 11.48 -14.68
C GLY A 177 7.32 10.22 -15.51
N ASP A 178 8.12 9.18 -15.27
CA ASP A 178 8.02 7.89 -15.97
C ASP A 178 6.94 6.98 -15.36
N LEU A 179 6.64 7.20 -14.08
CA LEU A 179 5.71 6.37 -13.31
C LEU A 179 4.28 6.91 -13.35
N ALA A 180 4.09 8.20 -13.05
CA ALA A 180 2.78 8.79 -12.80
C ALA A 180 1.91 8.81 -14.06
N VAL A 181 0.62 8.50 -13.92
CA VAL A 181 -0.37 8.50 -15.01
C VAL A 181 -1.10 9.83 -15.01
N ASP A 182 -1.40 10.44 -16.17
CA ASP A 182 -2.30 11.60 -16.19
C ASP A 182 -3.62 11.22 -15.50
N LEU A 183 -4.09 12.03 -14.54
CA LEU A 183 -5.32 11.72 -13.81
C LEU A 183 -6.56 11.77 -14.71
N ASN A 184 -6.52 12.47 -15.85
CA ASN A 184 -7.56 12.41 -16.88
C ASN A 184 -7.59 11.02 -17.55
N GLU A 185 -6.42 10.46 -17.87
CA GLU A 185 -6.29 9.10 -18.44
C GLU A 185 -6.70 8.04 -17.40
N PHE A 186 -6.21 8.17 -16.16
CA PHE A 186 -6.56 7.27 -15.06
C PHE A 186 -8.06 7.22 -14.83
N ARG A 187 -8.76 8.36 -14.89
CA ARG A 187 -10.22 8.45 -14.73
C ARG A 187 -10.97 7.56 -15.72
N GLY A 188 -10.44 7.37 -16.94
CA GLY A 188 -11.03 6.47 -17.94
C GLY A 188 -11.10 5.01 -17.49
N GLN A 189 -10.27 4.58 -16.54
CA GLN A 189 -10.27 3.21 -16.01
C GLN A 189 -11.22 3.02 -14.80
N VAL A 190 -11.59 4.10 -14.11
CA VAL A 190 -12.22 4.03 -12.78
C VAL A 190 -13.59 3.36 -12.82
N ARG A 191 -14.48 3.78 -13.74
CA ARG A 191 -15.85 3.23 -13.83
C ARG A 191 -15.84 1.74 -14.15
N GLY A 192 -15.12 1.34 -15.21
CA GLY A 192 -15.03 -0.06 -15.62
C GLY A 192 -14.42 -0.96 -14.54
N LEU A 193 -13.38 -0.48 -13.84
CA LEU A 193 -12.78 -1.22 -12.74
C LEU A 193 -13.74 -1.37 -11.55
N SER A 194 -14.54 -0.34 -11.26
CA SER A 194 -15.51 -0.37 -10.15
C SER A 194 -16.66 -1.33 -10.41
N VAL A 195 -17.19 -1.36 -11.64
CA VAL A 195 -18.21 -2.34 -12.05
C VAL A 195 -17.66 -3.77 -11.95
N LEU A 196 -16.43 -4.00 -12.42
CA LEU A 196 -15.79 -5.30 -12.34
C LEU A 196 -15.60 -5.75 -10.88
N ALA A 197 -15.13 -4.85 -10.00
CA ALA A 197 -14.91 -5.16 -8.60
C ALA A 197 -16.21 -5.53 -7.89
N LEU A 198 -17.29 -4.77 -8.14
CA LEU A 198 -18.62 -5.06 -7.62
C LEU A 198 -19.11 -6.44 -8.07
N SER A 199 -19.01 -6.75 -9.36
CA SER A 199 -19.43 -8.06 -9.91
C SER A 199 -18.61 -9.24 -9.38
N SER A 200 -17.38 -8.99 -8.93
CA SER A 200 -16.48 -10.00 -8.36
C SER A 200 -16.58 -10.10 -6.84
N GLY A 201 -17.45 -9.31 -6.19
CA GLY A 201 -17.55 -9.27 -4.71
C GLY A 201 -16.30 -8.73 -4.01
N ILE A 202 -15.44 -7.99 -4.72
CA ILE A 202 -14.20 -7.42 -4.18
C ILE A 202 -14.42 -5.95 -3.82
N THR A 203 -14.03 -5.57 -2.61
CA THR A 203 -13.97 -4.15 -2.23
C THR A 203 -12.86 -3.44 -3.01
N LEU A 204 -13.20 -2.42 -3.79
CA LEU A 204 -12.22 -1.57 -4.48
C LEU A 204 -12.02 -0.25 -3.74
N ARG A 205 -10.75 0.13 -3.56
CA ARG A 205 -10.37 1.45 -3.04
C ARG A 205 -9.23 2.06 -3.83
N PHE A 206 -9.22 3.39 -3.87
CA PHE A 206 -8.18 4.19 -4.53
C PHE A 206 -7.41 5.02 -3.51
N PHE A 207 -6.12 4.74 -3.34
CA PHE A 207 -5.24 5.52 -2.46
C PHE A 207 -4.43 6.52 -3.28
N GLY A 208 -4.21 7.74 -2.77
CA GLY A 208 -3.38 8.70 -3.51
C GLY A 208 -4.10 9.46 -4.63
N VAL A 209 -5.38 9.19 -4.85
CA VAL A 209 -6.17 9.79 -5.94
C VAL A 209 -7.17 10.80 -5.35
N PRO A 210 -7.17 12.07 -5.78
CA PRO A 210 -8.16 13.04 -5.33
C PRO A 210 -9.56 12.62 -5.77
N ALA A 211 -10.56 12.80 -4.90
CA ALA A 211 -11.93 12.35 -5.14
C ALA A 211 -12.53 12.81 -6.48
N CYS A 212 -12.22 14.03 -6.93
CA CYS A 212 -12.69 14.55 -8.22
C CYS A 212 -12.14 13.79 -9.44
N ALA A 213 -10.95 13.17 -9.34
CA ALA A 213 -10.41 12.31 -10.40
C ALA A 213 -11.07 10.92 -10.44
N LEU A 214 -11.84 10.55 -9.42
CA LEU A 214 -12.64 9.32 -9.39
C LEU A 214 -14.07 9.53 -9.92
N GLY A 215 -14.49 10.76 -10.18
CA GLY A 215 -15.83 11.06 -10.72
C GLY A 215 -16.95 10.55 -9.81
N GLU A 216 -17.92 9.85 -10.38
CA GLU A 216 -19.06 9.25 -9.66
C GLU A 216 -18.63 8.19 -8.64
N GLN A 217 -17.42 7.62 -8.80
CA GLN A 217 -16.86 6.61 -7.91
C GLN A 217 -16.04 7.23 -6.76
N ALA A 218 -16.26 8.51 -6.45
CA ALA A 218 -15.56 9.23 -5.39
C ALA A 218 -15.61 8.52 -4.02
N SER A 219 -16.72 7.84 -3.71
CA SER A 219 -16.89 7.06 -2.47
C SER A 219 -15.90 5.90 -2.33
N ALA A 220 -15.27 5.47 -3.43
CA ALA A 220 -14.18 4.49 -3.42
C ALA A 220 -12.81 5.11 -3.05
N SER A 221 -12.72 6.41 -2.80
CA SER A 221 -11.48 7.03 -2.32
C SER A 221 -11.11 6.48 -0.94
N ASN A 222 -9.88 5.97 -0.80
CA ASN A 222 -9.36 5.54 0.49
C ASN A 222 -9.14 6.73 1.45
N ASP A 223 -9.07 7.97 0.94
CA ASP A 223 -8.88 9.15 1.78
C ASP A 223 -10.08 9.33 2.76
N PHE A 224 -11.28 8.91 2.38
CA PHE A 224 -12.48 8.98 3.24
C PHE A 224 -12.50 7.96 4.37
N TYR A 225 -11.68 6.91 4.27
CA TYR A 225 -11.53 5.84 5.26
C TYR A 225 -10.14 5.89 5.92
N TYR A 226 -9.48 7.04 5.85
CA TYR A 226 -8.11 7.16 6.30
C TYR A 226 -8.02 7.05 7.83
N SER A 227 -7.45 5.93 8.30
CA SER A 227 -7.13 5.79 9.72
C SER A 227 -5.85 6.56 10.06
N PRO A 228 -5.90 7.48 11.06
CA PRO A 228 -4.71 8.07 11.65
C PRO A 228 -3.74 6.99 12.11
N ARG A 229 -2.45 7.21 11.87
CA ARG A 229 -1.42 6.20 12.16
C ARG A 229 -0.11 6.82 12.58
N LEU A 230 0.69 6.01 13.25
CA LEU A 230 2.05 6.33 13.65
C LEU A 230 3.00 5.30 13.05
N THR A 231 3.94 5.75 12.23
CA THR A 231 5.00 4.89 11.71
C THR A 231 6.19 4.98 12.65
N VAL A 232 6.69 3.83 13.10
CA VAL A 232 7.93 3.73 13.89
C VAL A 232 8.97 2.99 13.06
N GLU A 233 10.11 3.62 12.81
CA GLU A 233 11.19 3.05 12.00
C GLU A 233 12.56 3.44 12.58
N ARG A 234 13.62 2.69 12.24
CA ARG A 234 14.97 3.14 12.55
C ARG A 234 15.41 4.18 11.53
N ALA A 235 15.87 5.32 12.03
CA ALA A 235 16.39 6.40 11.20
C ALA A 235 17.75 6.89 11.71
N ALA A 236 18.51 7.51 10.82
CA ALA A 236 19.68 8.28 11.21
C ALA A 236 19.24 9.52 12.00
N LEU A 237 19.96 9.80 13.07
CA LEU A 237 19.83 10.96 13.95
C LEU A 237 21.06 11.86 13.79
N PRO A 238 21.00 13.14 14.22
CA PRO A 238 22.14 14.03 14.20
C PRO A 238 23.38 13.41 14.87
N ARG A 239 24.57 13.78 14.36
CA ARG A 239 25.89 13.29 14.81
C ARG A 239 26.13 11.80 14.57
N GLY A 240 25.60 11.25 13.47
CA GLY A 240 25.88 9.87 13.05
C GLY A 240 25.25 8.77 13.91
N ARG A 241 24.35 9.13 14.83
CA ARG A 241 23.63 8.17 15.67
C ARG A 241 22.46 7.56 14.91
N TYR A 242 21.97 6.41 15.38
CA TYR A 242 20.74 5.81 14.89
C TYR A 242 19.77 5.63 16.05
N GLY A 243 18.47 5.82 15.78
CA GLY A 243 17.43 5.63 16.78
C GLY A 243 16.08 5.42 16.14
N LEU A 244 15.06 5.23 16.99
CA LEU A 244 13.69 5.11 16.54
C LEU A 244 13.13 6.49 16.24
N LYS A 245 12.58 6.63 15.03
CA LYS A 245 11.84 7.81 14.59
C LYS A 245 10.37 7.46 14.52
N GLU A 246 9.56 8.33 15.09
CA GLU A 246 8.10 8.24 14.97
C GLU A 246 7.60 9.31 14.01
N THR A 247 6.76 8.90 13.05
CA THR A 247 6.14 9.81 12.08
C THR A 247 4.63 9.65 12.17
N ALA A 248 3.96 10.64 12.75
CA ALA A 248 2.51 10.67 12.83
C ALA A 248 1.91 11.13 11.49
N SER A 249 0.81 10.49 11.11
CA SER A 249 0.04 10.84 9.92
C SER A 249 -1.45 10.78 10.25
N TYR A 250 -2.01 11.95 10.57
CA TYR A 250 -3.41 12.10 10.99
C TYR A 250 -4.38 12.26 9.83
N ARG A 251 -3.90 12.78 8.68
CA ARG A 251 -4.71 13.04 7.48
C ARG A 251 -3.97 12.56 6.23
N PRO A 252 -4.68 12.21 5.14
CA PRO A 252 -4.09 11.74 3.89
C PRO A 252 -3.46 12.88 3.04
N THR A 253 -2.97 13.95 3.66
CA THR A 253 -2.51 15.18 2.97
C THR A 253 -1.01 15.22 2.71
N ARG A 254 -0.25 14.19 3.10
CA ARG A 254 1.22 14.16 2.97
C ARG A 254 1.67 14.39 1.52
N ARG A 255 2.45 15.46 1.30
CA ARG A 255 2.94 15.94 -0.02
C ARG A 255 1.83 16.33 -1.01
N ARG A 256 0.61 16.49 -0.54
CA ARG A 256 -0.53 16.89 -1.34
C ARG A 256 -0.89 18.35 -1.07
N VAL A 257 -1.53 18.97 -2.05
CA VAL A 257 -1.98 20.37 -2.02
C VAL A 257 -3.41 20.45 -2.51
N TYR A 258 -4.10 21.50 -2.07
CA TYR A 258 -5.41 21.88 -2.58
C TYR A 258 -5.24 22.98 -3.64
N LEU A 259 -6.05 22.92 -4.70
CA LEU A 259 -6.12 23.97 -5.72
C LEU A 259 -7.20 25.00 -5.36
N LYS A 260 -7.25 26.12 -6.09
CA LYS A 260 -8.31 27.14 -5.93
C LYS A 260 -9.71 26.52 -6.05
N ALA A 261 -9.91 25.59 -6.99
CA ALA A 261 -11.15 24.84 -7.16
C ALA A 261 -11.55 23.97 -5.95
N CYS A 262 -10.63 23.68 -5.02
CA CYS A 262 -10.96 22.94 -3.82
C CYS A 262 -11.63 23.81 -2.75
N SER A 263 -11.52 25.15 -2.83
CA SER A 263 -12.06 26.05 -1.79
C SER A 263 -13.57 25.85 -1.56
N PRO A 264 -14.44 25.84 -2.59
CA PRO A 264 -15.88 25.59 -2.41
C PRO A 264 -16.25 24.09 -2.34
N CYS A 265 -15.28 23.18 -2.35
CA CYS A 265 -15.57 21.74 -2.48
C CYS A 265 -15.99 21.12 -1.14
N ARG A 266 -17.19 20.54 -1.06
CA ARG A 266 -17.70 19.87 0.16
C ARG A 266 -16.84 18.69 0.61
N LEU A 267 -16.14 18.03 -0.31
CA LEU A 267 -15.26 16.89 -0.01
C LEU A 267 -13.87 17.32 0.50
N ARG A 268 -13.55 18.62 0.56
CA ARG A 268 -12.22 19.12 0.96
C ARG A 268 -11.80 18.64 2.36
N GLY A 269 -12.75 18.51 3.30
CA GLY A 269 -12.48 18.07 4.67
C GLY A 269 -11.92 16.66 4.77
N SER A 270 -12.29 15.78 3.84
CA SER A 270 -11.93 14.35 3.87
C SER A 270 -11.02 13.93 2.71
N CYS A 271 -10.97 14.68 1.62
CA CYS A 271 -10.07 14.44 0.48
C CYS A 271 -8.66 14.93 0.80
N GLY A 272 -7.63 14.13 0.51
CA GLY A 272 -6.23 14.50 0.75
C GLY A 272 -5.66 15.54 -0.22
N GLY A 273 -6.36 15.85 -1.32
CA GLY A 273 -5.89 16.75 -2.37
C GLY A 273 -4.99 16.05 -3.39
N ILE A 274 -4.16 16.83 -4.08
CA ILE A 274 -3.36 16.38 -5.24
C ILE A 274 -1.87 16.39 -4.88
N PHE A 275 -1.12 15.36 -5.25
CA PHE A 275 0.33 15.37 -5.06
C PHE A 275 0.97 16.59 -5.73
N ARG A 276 1.74 17.39 -4.97
CA ARG A 276 2.42 18.59 -5.51
C ARG A 276 3.29 18.27 -6.73
N LYS A 277 3.91 17.08 -6.74
CA LYS A 277 4.76 16.65 -7.85
C LYS A 277 3.97 16.31 -9.13
N TYR A 278 2.72 15.85 -9.01
CA TYR A 278 1.83 15.65 -10.16
C TYR A 278 1.66 16.95 -10.95
N LEU A 279 1.36 18.05 -10.26
CA LEU A 279 1.14 19.36 -10.90
C LEU A 279 2.36 19.88 -11.66
N ARG A 280 3.57 19.45 -11.25
CA ARG A 280 4.82 19.80 -11.95
C ARG A 280 5.06 18.94 -13.20
N VAL A 281 4.67 17.67 -13.16
CA VAL A 281 4.86 16.73 -14.27
C VAL A 281 3.76 16.87 -15.33
N PHE A 282 2.55 17.24 -14.92
CA PHE A 282 1.40 17.43 -15.80
C PHE A 282 0.87 18.87 -15.70
N PRO A 283 1.66 19.89 -16.12
CA PRO A 283 1.22 21.27 -16.08
C PRO A 283 -0.01 21.46 -16.96
N GLY A 284 -1.00 22.23 -16.49
CA GLY A 284 -2.23 22.53 -17.24
C GLY A 284 -3.24 21.37 -17.37
N ARG A 285 -2.90 20.13 -16.95
CA ARG A 285 -3.81 18.97 -16.99
C ARG A 285 -4.77 18.96 -15.81
N THR A 286 -5.61 19.98 -15.72
CA THR A 286 -6.54 20.23 -14.59
C THR A 286 -7.98 19.80 -14.85
N GLY A 287 -8.30 19.23 -16.03
CA GLY A 287 -9.67 18.93 -16.45
C GLY A 287 -10.49 18.02 -15.50
N VAL A 288 -9.83 17.13 -14.76
CA VAL A 288 -10.50 16.32 -13.71
C VAL A 288 -10.75 17.07 -12.40
N PHE A 289 -10.09 18.20 -12.17
CA PHE A 289 -10.16 18.92 -10.90
C PHE A 289 -11.32 19.91 -10.89
N ARG A 290 -12.41 19.47 -10.27
CA ARG A 290 -13.61 20.29 -10.06
C ARG A 290 -14.12 20.14 -8.64
N ALA A 291 -14.76 21.18 -8.12
CA ALA A 291 -15.47 21.11 -6.86
C ALA A 291 -16.64 20.12 -6.98
N ALA A 292 -16.86 19.31 -5.94
CA ALA A 292 -18.12 18.60 -5.82
C ALA A 292 -19.19 19.58 -5.30
N GLY A 293 -20.28 19.74 -6.06
CA GLY A 293 -21.43 20.58 -5.71
C GLY A 293 -22.32 19.96 -4.62
N VAL A 294 -23.43 20.64 -4.33
CA VAL A 294 -24.45 20.22 -3.35
C VAL A 294 -25.40 19.19 -3.99
N SER A 295 -24.92 17.99 -4.32
CA SER A 295 -25.81 16.84 -4.55
C SER A 295 -25.00 15.55 -4.49
N LEU A 296 -24.65 15.16 -3.27
CA LEU A 296 -24.43 13.77 -2.91
C LEU A 296 -25.26 13.62 -1.64
N ALA A 297 -26.55 13.31 -1.82
CA ALA A 297 -27.33 12.73 -0.75
C ALA A 297 -26.56 11.46 -0.32
N LEU A 298 -26.21 11.43 0.97
CA LEU A 298 -25.62 10.28 1.63
C LEU A 298 -26.61 9.12 1.62
#